data_AF-A0A2H0WII0-F1
#
_entry.id   AF-A0A2H0WII0-F1
#
_cell.length_a   1.000
_cell.length_b   1.000
_cell.length_c   1.000
_cell.angle_alpha   90.00
_cell.angle_beta   90.00
_cell.angle_gamma   90.00
#
_symmetry.space_group_name_H-M   'P 1'
#
loop_
_entity.id
_entity.type
_entity.pdbx_description
1 polymer ?
#
loop_
_entity_poly.entity_id
_entity_poly.type
_entity_poly.pdbx_seq_one_letter_code
_entity_poly.pdbx_strand_id
1 'polypeptide(L)'
;MFSQLCLSFILSLQIIVLPISQALAAVPPQKTLEERLKARAQRAPATKFTSLIFDLPLTYNKKVSFWISYFQSKGKNWFRDWLERSSKYMPFIQKELKNAGLPQDLAFMVMIESGFLPTAVSHANAVGPWQFMQATGERYGLKVNSWLDERRDLKKSTLAAIRYIQDLYQEFGSWYLVAASYNMGENGLRRQIVKRQTRDFWTLSQSGALPQETMDYVPKILAVMMIAKSPALYGFRDLAQFEPLDYDIVSVPGGTDLANLATKLGVTTKSLKDLNAELTLGYIPSRIESHTIRVPKGSINLVAQYLEGHKK
;
A
#
# COMPACT_ATOMS: atom_id res chain seq x y z
N MET A 1 38.33 84.49 -40.39
CA MET A 1 37.02 84.73 -39.76
C MET A 1 36.29 83.40 -39.75
N PHE A 2 36.29 82.69 -38.61
CA PHE A 2 35.11 82.44 -37.75
C PHE A 2 34.00 81.68 -38.50
N SER A 3 33.48 80.53 -38.08
CA SER A 3 33.25 80.02 -36.74
C SER A 3 32.91 78.51 -36.78
N GLN A 4 33.19 77.84 -35.66
CA GLN A 4 32.74 76.52 -35.23
C GLN A 4 31.23 76.24 -35.42
N LEU A 5 30.89 74.96 -35.65
CA LEU A 5 29.85 74.16 -34.95
C LEU A 5 29.81 72.76 -35.60
N CYS A 6 30.41 71.72 -35.01
CA CYS A 6 29.83 70.83 -33.98
C CYS A 6 28.39 70.37 -34.32
N LEU A 7 28.21 69.19 -34.89
CA LEU A 7 27.77 67.98 -34.15
C LEU A 7 27.49 66.80 -35.12
N SER A 8 28.12 65.69 -34.78
CA SER A 8 28.01 64.34 -35.33
C SER A 8 26.68 63.66 -35.00
N PHE A 9 26.09 62.94 -35.96
CA PHE A 9 25.08 61.91 -35.71
C PHE A 9 25.27 60.75 -36.72
N ILE A 10 26.16 59.82 -36.38
CA ILE A 10 26.21 58.48 -37.00
C ILE A 10 25.39 57.58 -36.09
N LEU A 11 24.21 57.15 -36.54
CA LEU A 11 23.45 56.07 -35.90
C LEU A 11 24.18 54.74 -36.17
N SER A 12 25.13 54.40 -35.31
CA SER A 12 25.66 53.05 -35.21
C SER A 12 24.62 52.18 -34.50
N LEU A 13 23.98 51.26 -35.23
CA LEU A 13 23.17 50.20 -34.65
C LEU A 13 24.12 49.19 -33.97
N GLN A 14 24.51 49.46 -32.72
CA GLN A 14 25.20 48.47 -31.89
C GLN A 14 24.18 47.40 -31.49
N ILE A 15 24.28 46.23 -32.10
CA ILE A 15 23.72 45.00 -31.53
C ILE A 15 24.44 44.78 -30.21
N ILE A 16 23.76 45.10 -29.11
CA ILE A 16 24.23 44.76 -27.76
C ILE A 16 24.11 43.24 -27.64
N VAL A 17 25.21 42.54 -27.88
CA VAL A 17 25.38 41.17 -27.40
C VAL A 17 25.60 41.27 -25.89
N LEU A 18 24.52 41.21 -25.11
CA LEU A 18 24.61 41.05 -23.67
C LEU A 18 25.31 39.70 -23.38
N PRO A 19 26.28 39.66 -22.45
CA PRO A 19 26.89 38.40 -22.07
C PRO A 19 25.81 37.55 -21.39
N ILE A 20 25.53 36.36 -21.93
CA ILE A 20 24.76 35.32 -21.23
C ILE A 20 25.68 34.80 -20.13
N SER A 21 25.78 35.54 -19.04
CA SER A 21 26.37 35.06 -17.81
C SER A 21 25.49 35.56 -16.67
N GLN A 22 25.07 34.60 -15.84
CA GLN A 22 24.32 34.75 -14.59
C GLN A 22 22.81 34.94 -14.70
N ALA A 23 22.10 33.85 -14.98
CA ALA A 23 20.80 33.57 -14.37
C ALA A 23 20.51 32.05 -14.29
N LEU A 24 21.45 31.25 -13.79
CA LEU A 24 21.08 30.02 -13.09
C LEU A 24 20.64 30.46 -11.69
N ALA A 25 19.38 30.86 -11.56
CA ALA A 25 18.80 31.01 -10.24
C ALA A 25 18.92 29.66 -9.54
N ALA A 26 19.79 29.59 -8.53
CA ALA A 26 19.91 28.43 -7.66
C ALA A 26 18.50 28.10 -7.16
N VAL A 27 18.01 26.89 -7.49
CA VAL A 27 16.81 26.36 -6.87
C VAL A 27 17.04 26.42 -5.37
N PRO A 28 16.23 27.16 -4.58
CA PRO A 28 16.47 27.29 -3.16
C PRO A 28 16.47 25.89 -2.55
N PRO A 29 17.39 25.58 -1.60
CA PRO A 29 17.47 24.26 -1.01
C PRO A 29 16.10 23.91 -0.43
N GLN A 30 15.49 22.89 -1.02
CA GLN A 30 14.21 22.37 -0.57
C GLN A 30 14.48 21.76 0.81
N LYS A 31 13.96 22.37 1.88
CA LYS A 31 14.13 21.86 3.26
C LYS A 31 13.97 20.35 3.27
N THR A 32 14.91 19.63 3.88
CA THR A 32 14.86 18.16 3.92
C THR A 32 13.55 17.74 4.57
N LEU A 33 13.01 16.59 4.18
CA LEU A 33 11.76 16.11 4.77
C LEU A 33 11.90 15.98 6.31
N GLU A 34 13.09 15.61 6.80
CA GLU A 34 13.40 15.66 8.22
C GLU A 34 13.25 17.06 8.82
N GLU A 35 13.77 18.10 8.19
CA GLU A 35 13.60 19.49 8.66
C GLU A 35 12.13 19.93 8.65
N ARG A 36 11.36 19.50 7.65
CA ARG A 36 9.92 19.80 7.57
C ARG A 36 9.13 19.03 8.63
N LEU A 37 9.50 17.78 8.91
CA LEU A 37 8.91 16.97 9.98
C LEU A 37 9.28 17.55 11.36
N LYS A 38 10.54 17.95 11.58
CA LYS A 38 11.01 18.62 12.82
C LYS A 38 10.31 19.97 13.05
N ALA A 39 10.19 20.81 12.03
CA ALA A 39 9.48 22.08 12.15
C ALA A 39 7.98 21.92 12.44
N ARG A 40 7.38 20.81 12.00
CA ARG A 40 5.96 20.48 12.26
C ARG A 40 5.78 19.82 13.64
N ALA A 41 6.76 19.03 14.08
CA ALA A 41 6.87 18.45 15.42
C ALA A 41 6.86 19.53 16.51
N GLN A 42 7.62 20.61 16.31
CA GLN A 42 7.76 21.72 17.25
C GLN A 42 6.47 22.53 17.45
N ARG A 43 5.48 22.38 16.57
CA ARG A 43 4.18 23.08 16.64
C ARG A 43 3.06 22.22 17.23
N ALA A 44 3.33 20.96 17.58
CA ALA A 44 2.36 20.04 18.17
C ALA A 44 2.59 19.92 19.68
N PRO A 45 1.52 19.83 20.51
CA PRO A 45 1.68 19.50 21.92
C PRO A 45 2.38 18.14 22.07
N ALA A 46 3.29 18.04 23.04
CA ALA A 46 4.27 16.97 23.21
C ALA A 46 3.65 15.57 23.15
N THR A 47 3.54 15.04 21.94
CA THR A 47 3.29 13.64 21.68
C THR A 47 4.65 12.98 21.55
N LYS A 48 4.88 11.89 22.28
CA LYS A 48 6.13 11.11 22.23
C LYS A 48 6.51 10.90 20.75
N PHE A 49 7.54 11.61 20.30
CA PHE A 49 8.13 11.39 18.99
C PHE A 49 8.88 10.05 19.07
N THR A 50 8.18 8.94 18.88
CA THR A 50 8.84 7.73 18.38
C THR A 50 9.48 8.14 17.07
N SER A 51 10.81 8.06 17.00
CA SER A 51 11.59 8.37 15.80
C SER A 51 10.89 7.80 14.56
N LEU A 52 10.55 8.68 13.62
CA LEU A 52 9.99 8.30 12.31
C LEU A 52 11.07 7.54 11.52
N ILE A 53 11.20 6.25 11.79
CA ILE A 53 12.13 5.36 11.07
C ILE A 53 11.39 4.85 9.84
N PHE A 54 11.85 5.21 8.65
CA PHE A 54 11.38 4.66 7.38
C PHE A 54 12.39 3.61 6.90
N ASP A 55 11.91 2.42 6.51
CA ASP A 55 12.77 1.34 5.99
C ASP A 55 12.64 1.13 4.48
N LEU A 56 11.88 2.00 3.80
CA LEU A 56 11.88 2.19 2.35
C LEU A 56 12.55 3.51 1.94
N PRO A 57 13.11 3.61 0.73
CA PRO A 57 13.64 4.86 0.19
C PRO A 57 12.56 5.95 0.17
N LEU A 58 12.92 7.13 0.69
CA LEU A 58 11.97 8.24 0.89
C LEU A 58 12.28 9.40 -0.07
N THR A 59 11.52 9.47 -1.16
CA THR A 59 11.58 10.60 -2.10
C THR A 59 10.39 11.53 -1.86
N TYR A 60 10.66 12.84 -1.79
CA TYR A 60 9.61 13.85 -1.74
C TYR A 60 9.66 14.73 -2.99
N ASN A 61 8.61 14.71 -3.80
CA ASN A 61 8.50 15.49 -5.02
C ASN A 61 7.04 15.94 -5.26
N LYS A 62 6.79 16.63 -6.38
CA LYS A 62 5.46 17.18 -6.73
C LYS A 62 4.36 16.10 -6.77
N LYS A 63 4.66 14.89 -7.24
CA LYS A 63 3.69 13.77 -7.27
C LYS A 63 3.36 13.30 -5.86
N VAL A 64 4.36 13.13 -4.99
CA VAL A 64 4.14 12.75 -3.59
C VAL A 64 3.34 13.82 -2.84
N SER A 65 3.70 15.10 -3.00
CA SER A 65 2.97 16.20 -2.38
C SER A 65 1.52 16.29 -2.86
N PHE A 66 1.28 16.02 -4.15
CA PHE A 66 -0.07 15.97 -4.71
C PHE A 66 -0.91 14.89 -4.01
N TRP A 67 -0.39 13.68 -3.87
CA TRP A 67 -1.12 12.60 -3.20
C TRP A 67 -1.33 12.86 -1.71
N ILE A 68 -0.37 13.48 -1.03
CA ILE A 68 -0.57 13.94 0.36
C ILE A 68 -1.76 14.92 0.41
N SER A 69 -1.77 15.97 -0.42
CA SER A 69 -2.86 16.94 -0.47
C SER A 69 -4.19 16.29 -0.84
N TYR A 70 -4.19 15.31 -1.74
CA TYR A 70 -5.37 14.56 -2.13
C TYR A 70 -5.95 13.79 -0.94
N PHE A 71 -5.14 13.00 -0.23
CA PHE A 71 -5.58 12.27 0.95
C PHE A 71 -6.04 13.21 2.07
N GLN A 72 -5.46 14.40 2.22
CA GLN A 72 -5.93 15.38 3.22
C GLN A 72 -7.24 16.10 2.84
N SER A 73 -7.69 16.02 1.58
CA SER A 73 -8.84 16.77 1.07
C SER A 73 -9.90 15.85 0.45
N LYS A 74 -9.93 15.73 -0.88
CA LYS A 74 -10.90 14.92 -1.63
C LYS A 74 -10.93 13.47 -1.15
N GLY A 75 -9.76 12.95 -0.81
CA GLY A 75 -9.57 11.60 -0.31
C GLY A 75 -9.50 11.48 1.22
N LYS A 76 -10.08 12.40 1.99
CA LYS A 76 -9.94 12.38 3.46
C LYS A 76 -10.74 11.27 4.14
N ASN A 77 -11.98 11.06 3.71
CA ASN A 77 -12.91 10.17 4.43
C ASN A 77 -12.51 8.70 4.27
N TRP A 78 -12.37 8.21 3.04
CA TRP A 78 -11.96 6.83 2.80
C TRP A 78 -10.55 6.48 3.34
N PHE A 79 -9.66 7.47 3.50
CA PHE A 79 -8.30 7.27 3.95
C PHE A 79 -8.25 7.21 5.47
N ARG A 80 -9.15 7.93 6.15
CA ARG A 80 -9.43 7.68 7.57
C ARG A 80 -9.86 6.24 7.78
N ASP A 81 -10.80 5.72 6.99
CA ASP A 81 -11.22 4.32 7.12
C ASP A 81 -10.04 3.35 6.93
N TRP A 82 -9.13 3.66 6.01
CA TRP A 82 -7.91 2.86 5.80
C TRP A 82 -6.95 2.93 6.99
N LEU A 83 -6.74 4.13 7.55
CA LEU A 83 -5.92 4.32 8.75
C LEU A 83 -6.49 3.55 9.94
N GLU A 84 -7.79 3.65 10.18
CA GLU A 84 -8.46 2.96 11.27
C GLU A 84 -8.36 1.44 11.07
N ARG A 85 -8.73 0.91 9.90
CA ARG A 85 -8.58 -0.53 9.59
C ARG A 85 -7.15 -1.02 9.66
N SER A 86 -6.16 -0.18 9.36
CA SER A 86 -4.76 -0.57 9.40
C SER A 86 -4.30 -1.03 10.79
N SER A 87 -4.85 -0.45 11.86
CA SER A 87 -4.51 -0.82 13.26
C SER A 87 -4.72 -2.32 13.54
N LYS A 88 -5.73 -2.92 12.90
CA LYS A 88 -6.09 -4.34 13.04
C LYS A 88 -5.11 -5.30 12.34
N TYR A 89 -4.53 -4.91 11.22
CA TYR A 89 -3.85 -5.82 10.29
C TYR A 89 -2.35 -5.53 10.12
N MET A 90 -1.94 -4.28 10.27
CA MET A 90 -0.57 -3.83 10.08
C MET A 90 0.43 -4.57 10.99
N PRO A 91 0.15 -4.80 12.30
CA PRO A 91 1.11 -5.49 13.17
C PRO A 91 1.47 -6.91 12.69
N PHE A 92 0.48 -7.65 12.16
CA PHE A 92 0.71 -8.97 11.59
C PHE A 92 1.55 -8.89 10.31
N ILE A 93 1.17 -8.02 9.37
CA ILE A 93 1.88 -7.91 8.08
C ILE A 93 3.34 -7.46 8.29
N GLN A 94 3.58 -6.45 9.13
CA GLN A 94 4.92 -5.96 9.43
C GLN A 94 5.78 -7.01 10.13
N LYS A 95 5.20 -7.80 11.03
CA LYS A 95 5.90 -8.93 11.66
C LYS A 95 6.34 -9.96 10.63
N GLU A 96 5.46 -10.37 9.71
CA GLU A 96 5.81 -11.35 8.67
C GLU A 96 6.85 -10.79 7.67
N LEU A 97 6.74 -9.52 7.27
CA LEU A 97 7.76 -8.85 6.46
C LEU A 97 9.13 -8.86 7.16
N LYS A 98 9.16 -8.49 8.44
CA LYS A 98 10.38 -8.49 9.25
C LYS A 98 10.99 -9.89 9.36
N ASN A 99 10.16 -10.92 9.61
CA ASN A 99 10.61 -12.31 9.68
C ASN A 99 11.23 -12.79 8.35
N ALA A 100 10.76 -12.26 7.23
CA ALA A 100 11.28 -12.55 5.89
C ALA A 100 12.48 -11.66 5.50
N GLY A 101 12.98 -10.81 6.40
CA GLY A 101 14.08 -9.88 6.13
C GLY A 101 13.72 -8.72 5.19
N LEU A 102 12.42 -8.42 5.03
CA LEU A 102 11.91 -7.36 4.17
C LEU A 102 11.61 -6.07 4.97
N PRO A 103 11.65 -4.89 4.32
CA PRO A 103 11.15 -3.65 4.89
C PRO A 103 9.70 -3.75 5.35
N GLN A 104 9.41 -3.32 6.56
CA GLN A 104 8.07 -3.33 7.14
C GLN A 104 7.15 -2.30 6.47
N ASP A 105 7.70 -1.22 5.92
CA ASP A 105 6.93 -0.21 5.21
C ASP A 105 6.32 -0.73 3.88
N LEU A 106 6.74 -1.91 3.40
CA LEU A 106 6.04 -2.58 2.29
C LEU A 106 4.58 -2.93 2.64
N ALA A 107 4.23 -3.00 3.92
CA ALA A 107 2.86 -3.21 4.36
C ALA A 107 1.89 -2.10 3.89
N PHE A 108 2.40 -0.90 3.58
CA PHE A 108 1.60 0.18 2.99
C PHE A 108 1.12 -0.09 1.56
N MET A 109 1.68 -1.10 0.88
CA MET A 109 1.11 -1.58 -0.38
C MET A 109 -0.33 -2.07 -0.18
N VAL A 110 -0.58 -2.86 0.88
CA VAL A 110 -1.94 -3.37 1.22
C VAL A 110 -2.95 -2.23 1.42
N MET A 111 -2.50 -1.11 1.99
CA MET A 111 -3.34 0.07 2.18
C MET A 111 -3.78 0.66 0.83
N ILE A 112 -2.88 0.76 -0.14
CA ILE A 112 -3.20 1.25 -1.49
C ILE A 112 -4.03 0.22 -2.29
N GLU A 113 -3.72 -1.06 -2.16
CA GLU A 113 -4.38 -2.13 -2.92
C GLU A 113 -5.85 -2.30 -2.54
N SER A 114 -6.15 -2.35 -1.24
CA SER A 114 -7.50 -2.70 -0.77
C SER A 114 -8.00 -1.87 0.41
N GLY A 115 -7.15 -1.00 0.97
CA GLY A 115 -7.41 -0.41 2.28
C GLY A 115 -7.61 -1.47 3.35
N PHE A 116 -6.89 -2.60 3.27
CA PHE A 116 -6.98 -3.77 4.14
C PHE A 116 -8.32 -4.53 4.10
N LEU A 117 -9.09 -4.44 3.03
CA LEU A 117 -10.36 -5.15 2.93
C LEU A 117 -10.16 -6.59 2.40
N PRO A 118 -10.44 -7.65 3.19
CA PRO A 118 -10.27 -9.05 2.75
C PRO A 118 -11.15 -9.42 1.56
N THR A 119 -12.25 -8.70 1.38
CA THR A 119 -13.26 -8.97 0.35
C THR A 119 -13.16 -8.02 -0.85
N ALA A 120 -12.09 -7.22 -0.95
CA ALA A 120 -11.90 -6.31 -2.08
C ALA A 120 -11.79 -7.07 -3.39
N VAL A 121 -12.46 -6.57 -4.44
CA VAL A 121 -12.39 -7.08 -5.81
C VAL A 121 -12.24 -5.89 -6.75
N SER A 122 -11.19 -5.86 -7.56
CA SER A 122 -11.02 -4.83 -8.59
C SER A 122 -11.83 -5.15 -9.85
N HIS A 123 -11.97 -4.16 -10.73
CA HIS A 123 -12.54 -4.32 -12.08
C HIS A 123 -11.77 -5.34 -12.93
N ALA A 124 -10.49 -5.58 -12.63
CA ALA A 124 -9.65 -6.58 -13.30
C ALA A 124 -9.68 -7.95 -12.62
N ASN A 125 -10.55 -8.16 -11.61
CA ASN A 125 -10.64 -9.39 -10.80
C ASN A 125 -9.41 -9.69 -9.93
N ALA A 126 -8.67 -8.64 -9.54
CA ALA A 126 -7.72 -8.73 -8.45
C ALA A 126 -8.48 -8.82 -7.13
N VAL A 127 -8.09 -9.74 -6.23
CA VAL A 127 -8.89 -10.06 -5.02
C VAL A 127 -8.09 -9.95 -3.73
N GLY A 128 -8.77 -9.51 -2.69
CA GLY A 128 -8.31 -9.57 -1.31
C GLY A 128 -7.35 -8.46 -0.91
N PRO A 129 -6.69 -8.59 0.27
CA PRO A 129 -5.90 -7.52 0.86
C PRO A 129 -4.78 -7.04 -0.05
N TRP A 130 -4.11 -7.99 -0.70
CA TRP A 130 -2.96 -7.78 -1.57
C TRP A 130 -3.33 -7.64 -3.06
N GLN A 131 -4.63 -7.65 -3.39
CA GLN A 131 -5.15 -7.58 -4.76
C GLN A 131 -4.43 -8.53 -5.72
N PHE A 132 -4.41 -9.81 -5.38
CA PHE A 132 -3.83 -10.81 -6.28
C PHE A 132 -4.75 -11.05 -7.49
N MET A 133 -4.18 -10.95 -8.68
CA MET A 133 -4.71 -11.65 -9.85
C MET A 133 -4.69 -13.16 -9.57
N GLN A 134 -5.71 -13.90 -10.02
CA GLN A 134 -5.84 -15.33 -9.71
C GLN A 134 -4.59 -16.12 -10.11
N ALA A 135 -4.13 -15.99 -11.35
CA ALA A 135 -2.95 -16.69 -11.85
C ALA A 135 -1.69 -16.39 -11.03
N THR A 136 -1.50 -15.13 -10.61
CA THR A 136 -0.37 -14.75 -9.75
C THR A 136 -0.51 -15.34 -8.35
N GLY A 137 -1.71 -15.30 -7.78
CA GLY A 137 -1.98 -15.92 -6.47
C GLY A 137 -1.69 -17.41 -6.47
N GLU A 138 -2.15 -18.14 -7.50
CA GLU A 138 -1.92 -19.57 -7.68
C GLU A 138 -0.43 -19.88 -7.89
N ARG A 139 0.29 -19.06 -8.66
CA ARG A 139 1.76 -19.15 -8.79
C ARG A 139 2.47 -19.11 -7.44
N TYR A 140 1.94 -18.34 -6.48
CA TYR A 140 2.45 -18.26 -5.12
C TYR A 140 1.68 -19.13 -4.12
N GLY A 141 0.96 -20.15 -4.59
CA GLY A 141 0.38 -21.20 -3.76
C GLY A 141 -0.95 -20.88 -3.10
N LEU A 142 -1.63 -19.79 -3.48
CA LEU A 142 -3.01 -19.52 -3.06
C LEU A 142 -3.97 -20.39 -3.85
N LYS A 143 -4.92 -21.02 -3.16
CA LYS A 143 -5.98 -21.82 -3.78
C LYS A 143 -7.20 -20.95 -4.07
N VAL A 144 -7.70 -21.07 -5.29
CA VAL A 144 -8.95 -20.44 -5.71
C VAL A 144 -9.83 -21.51 -6.38
N ASN A 145 -11.06 -21.67 -5.88
CA ASN A 145 -12.06 -22.57 -6.41
C ASN A 145 -13.47 -22.08 -6.08
N SER A 146 -14.49 -22.89 -6.37
CA SER A 146 -15.91 -22.49 -6.25
C SER A 146 -16.37 -22.06 -4.86
N TRP A 147 -15.69 -22.50 -3.79
CA TRP A 147 -16.09 -22.23 -2.40
C TRP A 147 -14.99 -21.61 -1.54
N LEU A 148 -13.77 -21.56 -2.06
CA LEU A 148 -12.57 -21.10 -1.37
C LEU A 148 -11.80 -20.14 -2.27
N ASP A 149 -11.50 -18.94 -1.77
CA ASP A 149 -10.59 -17.99 -2.40
C ASP A 149 -9.57 -17.48 -1.37
N GLU A 150 -8.41 -18.13 -1.32
CA GLU A 150 -7.35 -17.83 -0.35
C GLU A 150 -6.67 -16.48 -0.61
N ARG A 151 -7.00 -15.77 -1.71
CA ARG A 151 -6.60 -14.37 -1.88
C ARG A 151 -7.26 -13.47 -0.83
N ARG A 152 -8.44 -13.88 -0.31
CA ARG A 152 -9.17 -13.18 0.76
C ARG A 152 -8.62 -13.50 2.16
N ASP A 153 -7.81 -14.55 2.30
CA ASP A 153 -7.16 -14.91 3.57
C ASP A 153 -5.96 -14.00 3.79
N LEU A 154 -6.01 -13.13 4.81
CA LEU A 154 -4.93 -12.18 5.11
C LEU A 154 -3.58 -12.87 5.34
N LYS A 155 -3.56 -13.98 6.10
CA LYS A 155 -2.31 -14.67 6.45
C LYS A 155 -1.71 -15.32 5.20
N LYS A 156 -2.51 -16.08 4.46
CA LYS A 156 -2.02 -16.78 3.25
C LYS A 156 -1.60 -15.81 2.17
N SER A 157 -2.43 -14.79 1.88
CA SER A 157 -2.12 -13.77 0.88
C SER A 157 -0.89 -12.94 1.27
N THR A 158 -0.67 -12.64 2.55
CA THR A 158 0.56 -11.95 3.00
C THR A 158 1.79 -12.79 2.78
N LEU A 159 1.76 -14.08 3.11
CA LEU A 159 2.90 -14.97 2.87
C LEU A 159 3.17 -15.15 1.38
N ALA A 160 2.13 -15.18 0.54
CA ALA A 160 2.27 -15.19 -0.92
C ALA A 160 2.86 -13.89 -1.45
N ALA A 161 2.41 -12.73 -0.96
CA ALA A 161 2.92 -11.41 -1.33
C ALA A 161 4.38 -11.24 -0.95
N ILE A 162 4.80 -11.73 0.23
CA ILE A 162 6.20 -11.71 0.66
C ILE A 162 7.10 -12.44 -0.35
N ARG A 163 6.72 -13.66 -0.76
CA ARG A 163 7.47 -14.42 -1.78
C ARG A 163 7.51 -13.69 -3.11
N TYR A 164 6.37 -13.13 -3.53
CA TYR A 164 6.30 -12.38 -4.78
C TYR A 164 7.19 -11.13 -4.75
N ILE A 165 7.14 -10.36 -3.67
CA ILE A 165 7.97 -9.17 -3.47
C ILE A 165 9.46 -9.51 -3.44
N GLN A 166 9.84 -10.65 -2.85
CA GLN A 166 11.22 -11.14 -2.86
C GLN A 166 11.70 -11.42 -4.29
N ASP A 167 10.90 -12.13 -5.10
CA ASP A 167 11.24 -12.40 -6.51
C ASP A 167 11.37 -11.11 -7.32
N LEU A 168 10.43 -10.18 -7.14
CA LEU A 168 10.48 -8.86 -7.79
C LEU A 168 11.73 -8.08 -7.36
N TYR A 169 12.12 -8.13 -6.09
CA TYR A 169 13.31 -7.44 -5.61
C TYR A 169 14.58 -8.10 -6.13
N GLN A 170 14.63 -9.43 -6.19
CA GLN A 170 15.75 -10.17 -6.78
C GLN A 170 15.93 -9.79 -8.26
N GLU A 171 14.84 -9.60 -9.00
CA GLU A 171 14.90 -9.21 -10.42
C GLU A 171 15.25 -7.71 -10.58
N PHE A 172 14.57 -6.83 -9.84
CA PHE A 172 14.60 -5.40 -10.11
C PHE A 172 15.63 -4.63 -9.26
N GLY A 173 15.97 -5.12 -8.07
CA GLY A 173 16.97 -4.53 -7.16
C GLY A 173 16.59 -3.15 -6.60
N SER A 174 15.33 -2.74 -6.75
CA SER A 174 14.85 -1.41 -6.36
C SER A 174 13.42 -1.49 -5.86
N TRP A 175 13.16 -0.99 -4.65
CA TRP A 175 11.81 -0.98 -4.07
C TRP A 175 10.79 -0.18 -4.89
N TYR A 176 11.23 0.87 -5.59
CA TYR A 176 10.36 1.60 -6.51
C TYR A 176 10.00 0.79 -7.74
N LEU A 177 10.96 0.04 -8.29
CA LEU A 177 10.68 -0.87 -9.40
C LEU A 177 9.83 -2.06 -8.95
N VAL A 178 10.04 -2.60 -7.74
CA VAL A 178 9.18 -3.63 -7.14
C VAL A 178 7.74 -3.15 -7.10
N ALA A 179 7.48 -2.00 -6.47
CA ALA A 179 6.13 -1.44 -6.40
C ALA A 179 5.52 -1.16 -7.78
N ALA A 180 6.31 -0.63 -8.72
CA ALA A 180 5.84 -0.41 -10.09
C ALA A 180 5.48 -1.75 -10.81
N SER A 181 6.34 -2.76 -10.72
CA SER A 181 6.11 -4.09 -11.31
C SER A 181 4.95 -4.83 -10.65
N TYR A 182 4.73 -4.63 -9.36
CA TYR A 182 3.59 -5.22 -8.66
C TYR A 182 2.27 -4.72 -9.26
N ASN A 183 2.18 -3.42 -9.53
CA ASN A 183 0.98 -2.80 -10.13
C ASN A 183 0.83 -3.11 -11.63
N MET A 184 1.90 -3.01 -12.43
CA MET A 184 1.80 -3.12 -13.90
C MET A 184 2.14 -4.52 -14.47
N GLY A 185 2.61 -5.43 -13.62
CA GLY A 185 3.20 -6.71 -13.99
C GLY A 185 4.69 -6.65 -14.35
N GLU A 186 5.45 -7.66 -13.92
CA GLU A 186 6.91 -7.77 -14.11
C GLU A 186 7.35 -7.68 -15.59
N ASN A 187 6.62 -8.35 -16.50
CA ASN A 187 6.92 -8.36 -17.93
C ASN A 187 6.75 -6.98 -18.56
N GLY A 188 5.75 -6.22 -18.11
CA GLY A 188 5.49 -4.86 -18.58
C GLY A 188 6.64 -3.93 -18.20
N LEU A 189 7.05 -3.97 -16.93
CA LEU A 189 8.17 -3.17 -16.45
C LEU A 189 9.48 -3.55 -17.13
N ARG A 190 9.78 -4.84 -17.27
CA ARG A 190 11.00 -5.34 -17.93
C ARG A 190 11.14 -4.78 -19.35
N ARG A 191 10.05 -4.79 -20.14
CA ARG A 191 10.05 -4.20 -21.49
C ARG A 191 10.37 -2.71 -21.48
N GLN A 192 9.84 -1.95 -20.52
CA GLN A 192 10.10 -0.51 -20.43
C GLN A 192 11.52 -0.21 -19.99
N ILE A 193 12.08 -0.99 -19.05
CA ILE A 193 13.49 -0.88 -18.64
C ILE A 193 14.42 -1.07 -19.83
N VAL A 194 14.20 -2.12 -20.64
CA VAL A 194 15.00 -2.38 -21.84
C VAL A 194 14.83 -1.26 -22.87
N LYS A 195 13.59 -0.87 -23.17
CA LYS A 195 13.29 0.15 -24.18
C LYS A 195 13.84 1.54 -23.82
N ARG A 196 13.85 1.89 -22.53
CA ARG A 196 14.28 3.20 -22.02
C ARG A 196 15.72 3.20 -21.51
N GLN A 197 16.38 2.05 -21.49
CA GLN A 197 17.76 1.86 -21.03
C GLN A 197 18.02 2.46 -19.64
N THR A 198 17.03 2.34 -18.74
CA THR A 198 17.14 2.86 -17.38
C THR A 198 16.42 1.95 -16.39
N ARG A 199 16.99 1.85 -15.19
CA ARG A 199 16.43 1.15 -14.03
C ARG A 199 15.98 2.12 -12.93
N ASP A 200 15.96 3.42 -13.23
CA ASP A 200 15.43 4.43 -12.32
C ASP A 200 13.93 4.63 -12.56
N PHE A 201 13.13 4.34 -11.53
CA PHE A 201 11.67 4.49 -11.59
C PHE A 201 11.27 5.94 -11.93
N TRP A 202 11.95 6.94 -11.38
CA TRP A 202 11.57 8.33 -11.57
C TRP A 202 11.80 8.77 -13.02
N THR A 203 12.87 8.31 -13.65
CA THR A 203 13.16 8.51 -15.08
C THR A 203 12.12 7.79 -15.97
N LEU A 204 11.77 6.54 -15.65
CA LEU A 204 10.69 5.81 -16.35
C LEU A 204 9.35 6.53 -16.23
N SER A 205 9.02 7.03 -15.04
CA SER A 205 7.79 7.79 -14.81
C SER A 205 7.80 9.15 -15.52
N GLN A 206 8.90 9.91 -15.48
CA GLN A 206 8.96 11.22 -16.13
C GLN A 206 8.90 11.13 -17.65
N SER A 207 9.46 10.07 -18.24
CA SER A 207 9.43 9.85 -19.69
C SER A 207 8.07 9.36 -20.22
N GLY A 208 7.06 9.18 -19.36
CA GLY A 208 5.75 8.65 -19.74
C GLY A 208 5.81 7.19 -20.23
N ALA A 209 6.84 6.44 -19.85
CA ALA A 209 7.02 5.05 -20.27
C ALA A 209 6.08 4.06 -19.57
N LEU A 210 5.53 4.44 -18.42
CA LEU A 210 4.67 3.61 -17.59
C LEU A 210 3.21 4.08 -17.67
N PRO A 211 2.21 3.20 -17.48
CA PRO A 211 0.82 3.60 -17.33
C PRO A 211 0.64 4.65 -16.21
N GLN A 212 -0.32 5.56 -16.37
CA GLN A 212 -0.58 6.63 -15.39
C GLN A 212 -0.82 6.06 -13.98
N GLU A 213 -1.58 4.97 -13.88
CA GLU A 213 -1.84 4.29 -12.62
C GLU A 213 -0.54 3.89 -11.90
N THR A 214 0.40 3.29 -12.63
CA THR A 214 1.70 2.87 -12.11
C THR A 214 2.62 4.04 -11.77
N MET A 215 2.61 5.09 -12.59
CA MET A 215 3.33 6.34 -12.30
C MET A 215 2.85 7.03 -11.03
N ASP A 216 1.59 6.80 -10.64
CA ASP A 216 1.01 7.34 -9.41
C ASP A 216 1.09 6.36 -8.24
N TYR A 217 1.23 5.07 -8.49
CA TYR A 217 1.28 4.01 -7.48
C TYR A 217 2.42 4.21 -6.46
N VAL A 218 3.66 4.41 -6.93
CA VAL A 218 4.81 4.65 -6.03
C VAL A 218 4.64 5.96 -5.23
N PRO A 219 4.30 7.11 -5.84
CA PRO A 219 3.98 8.32 -5.08
C PRO A 219 2.84 8.16 -4.05
N LYS A 220 1.80 7.36 -4.36
CA LYS A 220 0.71 7.06 -3.42
C LYS A 220 1.23 6.31 -2.21
N ILE A 221 2.04 5.25 -2.39
CA ILE A 221 2.64 4.49 -1.28
C ILE A 221 3.45 5.42 -0.37
N LEU A 222 4.31 6.26 -0.97
CA LEU A 222 5.11 7.22 -0.20
C LEU A 222 4.22 8.21 0.57
N ALA A 223 3.18 8.74 -0.06
CA ALA A 223 2.24 9.66 0.58
C ALA A 223 1.50 9.00 1.76
N VAL A 224 0.94 7.80 1.58
CA VAL A 224 0.20 7.12 2.65
C VAL A 224 1.12 6.69 3.78
N MET A 225 2.33 6.22 3.48
CA MET A 225 3.34 5.87 4.48
C MET A 225 3.70 7.08 5.34
N MET A 226 3.96 8.24 4.72
CA MET A 226 4.25 9.49 5.44
C MET A 226 3.09 9.93 6.32
N ILE A 227 1.86 9.84 5.83
CA ILE A 227 0.68 10.22 6.62
C ILE A 227 0.45 9.23 7.76
N ALA A 228 0.44 7.93 7.46
CA ALA A 228 0.06 6.89 8.42
C ALA A 228 1.06 6.73 9.57
N LYS A 229 2.35 7.04 9.36
CA LYS A 229 3.35 7.06 10.44
C LYS A 229 3.27 8.32 11.31
N SER A 230 2.49 9.33 10.93
CA SER A 230 2.27 10.55 11.72
C SER A 230 0.91 11.22 11.44
N PRO A 231 -0.22 10.51 11.64
CA PRO A 231 -1.53 10.91 11.13
C PRO A 231 -1.96 12.29 11.66
N ALA A 232 -1.70 12.57 12.94
CA ALA A 232 -2.04 13.84 13.58
C ALA A 232 -1.37 15.05 12.92
N LEU A 233 -0.13 14.91 12.42
CA LEU A 233 0.57 15.99 11.71
C LEU A 233 -0.13 16.35 10.41
N TYR A 234 -0.80 15.40 9.78
CA TYR A 234 -1.51 15.57 8.51
C TYR A 234 -3.02 15.81 8.70
N GLY A 235 -3.49 16.06 9.93
CA GLY A 235 -4.89 16.39 10.21
C GLY A 235 -5.81 15.18 10.34
N PHE A 236 -5.24 13.98 10.52
CA PHE A 236 -5.97 12.78 10.92
C PHE A 236 -5.83 12.61 12.43
N ARG A 237 -6.80 13.14 13.16
CA ARG A 237 -6.93 13.02 14.61
C ARG A 237 -8.13 12.13 14.92
N ASP A 238 -8.17 11.64 16.16
CA ASP A 238 -9.32 10.90 16.70
C ASP A 238 -9.68 9.66 15.87
N LEU A 239 -8.66 8.94 15.39
CA LEU A 239 -8.81 7.71 14.64
C LEU A 239 -9.26 6.57 15.58
N ALA A 240 -10.29 5.85 15.18
CA ALA A 240 -10.64 4.59 15.85
C ALA A 240 -9.46 3.61 15.80
N GLN A 241 -9.19 2.96 16.93
CA GLN A 241 -8.25 1.86 17.00
C GLN A 241 -9.05 0.55 17.10
N PHE A 242 -8.71 -0.39 16.23
CA PHE A 242 -9.23 -1.74 16.27
C PHE A 242 -8.15 -2.66 16.79
N GLU A 243 -8.50 -3.48 17.77
CA GLU A 243 -7.59 -4.50 18.27
C GLU A 243 -7.18 -5.47 17.15
N PRO A 244 -5.91 -5.93 17.14
CA PRO A 244 -5.49 -7.00 16.24
C PRO A 244 -6.42 -8.21 16.32
N LEU A 245 -6.55 -8.91 15.20
CA LEU A 245 -7.35 -10.15 15.15
C LEU A 245 -6.77 -11.20 16.12
N ASP A 246 -7.58 -11.60 17.10
CA ASP A 246 -7.27 -12.71 18.01
C ASP A 246 -8.29 -13.83 17.80
N TYR A 247 -7.82 -15.02 17.47
CA TYR A 247 -8.65 -16.16 17.07
C TYR A 247 -7.92 -17.48 17.33
N ASP A 248 -8.71 -18.54 17.51
CA ASP A 248 -8.22 -19.91 17.47
C ASP A 248 -8.43 -20.52 16.10
N ILE A 249 -7.63 -21.53 15.76
CA ILE A 249 -7.79 -22.31 14.53
C ILE A 249 -8.28 -23.70 14.90
N VAL A 250 -9.34 -24.15 14.24
CA VAL A 250 -9.99 -25.44 14.50
C VAL A 250 -10.26 -26.17 13.18
N SER A 251 -10.02 -27.49 13.16
CA SER A 251 -10.42 -28.34 12.04
C SER A 251 -11.89 -28.73 12.19
N VAL A 252 -12.68 -28.52 11.14
CA VAL A 252 -14.10 -28.85 11.08
C VAL A 252 -14.39 -29.70 9.85
N PRO A 253 -15.38 -30.60 9.88
CA PRO A 253 -15.73 -31.44 8.74
C PRO A 253 -16.44 -30.63 7.63
N GLY A 254 -16.53 -31.22 6.45
CA GLY A 254 -17.46 -30.74 5.41
C GLY A 254 -18.90 -30.68 5.91
N GLY A 255 -19.69 -29.78 5.32
CA GLY A 255 -21.06 -29.48 5.73
C GLY A 255 -21.15 -28.44 6.85
N THR A 256 -20.03 -28.01 7.44
CA THR A 256 -20.03 -26.96 8.46
C THR A 256 -20.45 -25.62 7.85
N ASP A 257 -21.62 -25.11 8.27
CA ASP A 257 -22.15 -23.80 7.90
C ASP A 257 -21.78 -22.73 8.93
N LEU A 258 -21.22 -21.61 8.48
CA LEU A 258 -20.74 -20.56 9.40
C LEU A 258 -21.87 -19.79 10.07
N ALA A 259 -23.08 -19.73 9.51
CA ALA A 259 -24.20 -19.06 10.19
C ALA A 259 -24.72 -19.90 11.36
N ASN A 260 -24.85 -21.21 11.16
CA ASN A 260 -25.23 -22.15 12.22
C ASN A 260 -24.17 -22.19 13.32
N LEU A 261 -22.89 -22.27 12.94
CA LEU A 261 -21.79 -22.22 13.89
C LEU A 261 -21.77 -20.89 14.65
N ALA A 262 -21.92 -19.75 13.98
CA ALA A 262 -21.96 -18.44 14.64
C ALA A 262 -23.05 -18.35 15.70
N THR A 263 -24.24 -18.89 15.40
CA THR A 263 -25.37 -18.96 16.34
C THR A 263 -24.99 -19.75 17.60
N LYS A 264 -24.34 -20.92 17.43
CA LYS A 264 -23.88 -21.74 18.56
C LYS A 264 -22.76 -21.08 19.37
N LEU A 265 -21.90 -20.30 18.73
CA LEU A 265 -20.82 -19.55 19.38
C LEU A 265 -21.30 -18.25 20.04
N GLY A 266 -22.56 -17.83 19.83
CA GLY A 266 -23.08 -16.57 20.36
C GLY A 266 -22.46 -15.33 19.70
N VAL A 267 -21.99 -15.44 18.45
CA VAL A 267 -21.42 -14.32 17.68
C VAL A 267 -22.26 -14.04 16.44
N THR A 268 -22.04 -12.86 15.83
CA THR A 268 -22.74 -12.54 14.59
C THR A 268 -22.21 -13.39 13.43
N THR A 269 -23.10 -13.80 12.53
CA THR A 269 -22.71 -14.48 11.28
C THR A 269 -21.70 -13.65 10.48
N LYS A 270 -21.86 -12.32 10.48
CA LYS A 270 -20.93 -11.42 9.80
C LYS A 270 -19.52 -11.52 10.41
N SER A 271 -19.37 -11.44 11.73
CA SER A 271 -18.05 -11.48 12.35
C SER A 271 -17.33 -12.81 12.10
N LEU A 272 -18.05 -13.95 12.12
CA LEU A 272 -17.43 -15.24 11.80
C LEU A 272 -17.08 -15.39 10.31
N LYS A 273 -17.92 -14.86 9.40
CA LYS A 273 -17.61 -14.81 7.96
C LYS A 273 -16.45 -13.87 7.64
N ASP A 274 -16.36 -12.71 8.29
CA ASP A 274 -15.24 -11.79 8.14
C ASP A 274 -13.92 -12.44 8.59
N LEU A 275 -13.97 -13.26 9.63
CA LEU A 275 -12.83 -14.01 10.13
C LEU A 275 -12.38 -15.15 9.18
N ASN A 276 -13.30 -15.63 8.33
CA ASN A 276 -13.08 -16.69 7.35
C ASN A 276 -13.46 -16.22 5.93
N ALA A 277 -13.00 -15.02 5.56
CA ALA A 277 -13.38 -14.38 4.31
C ALA A 277 -13.02 -15.21 3.05
N GLU A 278 -12.08 -16.13 3.16
CA GLU A 278 -11.75 -17.09 2.10
C GLU A 278 -12.89 -18.04 1.76
N LEU A 279 -13.81 -18.33 2.68
CA LEU A 279 -14.97 -19.18 2.44
C LEU A 279 -16.06 -18.40 1.71
N THR A 280 -16.02 -18.40 0.38
CA THR A 280 -16.86 -17.55 -0.47
C THR A 280 -18.35 -17.87 -0.37
N LEU A 281 -18.70 -19.13 -0.10
CA LEU A 281 -20.07 -19.57 0.11
C LEU A 281 -20.54 -19.42 1.57
N GLY A 282 -19.62 -19.18 2.50
CA GLY A 282 -19.92 -19.12 3.93
C GLY A 282 -20.16 -20.48 4.60
N TYR A 283 -19.84 -21.58 3.92
CA TYR A 283 -19.86 -22.94 4.45
C TYR A 283 -18.80 -23.78 3.74
N ILE A 284 -18.48 -24.94 4.32
CA ILE A 284 -17.57 -25.93 3.72
C ILE A 284 -18.42 -26.99 3.00
N PRO A 285 -18.24 -27.26 1.70
CA PRO A 285 -19.04 -28.27 1.00
C PRO A 285 -18.91 -29.66 1.63
N SER A 286 -20.00 -30.42 1.71
CA SER A 286 -20.04 -31.73 2.38
C SER A 286 -19.09 -32.79 1.80
N ARG A 287 -18.66 -32.62 0.54
CA ARG A 287 -17.67 -33.49 -0.10
C ARG A 287 -16.23 -33.31 0.42
N ILE A 288 -15.98 -32.25 1.18
CA ILE A 288 -14.66 -31.97 1.76
C ILE A 288 -14.56 -32.72 3.08
N GLU A 289 -13.53 -33.56 3.24
CA GLU A 289 -13.33 -34.33 4.47
C GLU A 289 -13.17 -33.43 5.69
N SER A 290 -12.26 -32.46 5.62
CA SER A 290 -12.06 -31.46 6.67
C SER A 290 -11.46 -30.17 6.13
N HIS A 291 -11.67 -29.07 6.86
CA HIS A 291 -11.05 -27.78 6.60
C HIS A 291 -10.78 -27.05 7.91
N THR A 292 -9.70 -26.27 7.95
CA THR A 292 -9.37 -25.43 9.11
C THR A 292 -10.07 -24.09 8.99
N ILE A 293 -10.79 -23.69 10.02
CA ILE A 293 -11.40 -22.36 10.13
C ILE A 293 -10.86 -21.62 11.34
N ARG A 294 -11.05 -20.30 11.33
CA ARG A 294 -10.77 -19.41 12.44
C ARG A 294 -12.05 -19.17 13.23
N VAL A 295 -11.96 -19.22 14.54
CA VAL A 295 -13.07 -18.95 15.47
C VAL A 295 -12.62 -17.95 16.54
N PRO A 296 -13.54 -17.21 17.19
CA PRO A 296 -13.18 -16.34 18.29
C PRO A 296 -12.37 -17.09 19.34
N LYS A 297 -11.32 -16.45 19.88
CA LYS A 297 -10.46 -17.06 20.88
C LYS A 297 -11.25 -17.61 22.07
N GLY A 298 -10.86 -18.78 22.55
CA GLY A 298 -11.52 -19.51 23.63
C GLY A 298 -12.76 -20.29 23.18
N SER A 299 -13.11 -20.29 21.89
CA SER A 299 -14.33 -20.95 21.39
C SER A 299 -14.15 -22.42 20.99
N ILE A 300 -12.94 -22.98 21.06
CA ILE A 300 -12.64 -24.36 20.63
C ILE A 300 -13.61 -25.39 21.23
N ASN A 301 -13.88 -25.31 22.53
CA ASN A 301 -14.78 -26.25 23.22
C ASN A 301 -16.23 -26.13 22.73
N LEU A 302 -16.70 -24.93 22.41
CA LEU A 302 -18.05 -24.71 21.87
C LEU A 302 -18.17 -25.26 20.45
N VAL A 303 -17.09 -25.16 19.65
CA VAL A 303 -17.02 -25.80 18.33
C VAL A 303 -17.07 -27.32 18.47
N ALA A 304 -16.33 -27.91 19.40
CA ALA A 304 -16.36 -29.36 19.62
C ALA A 304 -17.79 -29.85 19.96
N GLN A 305 -18.47 -29.16 20.88
CA GLN A 305 -19.87 -29.45 21.23
C GLN A 305 -20.84 -29.30 20.05
N TYR A 306 -20.64 -28.30 19.20
CA TYR A 306 -21.42 -28.11 17.97
C TYR A 306 -21.30 -29.33 17.06
N LEU A 307 -20.07 -29.80 16.85
CA LEU A 307 -19.77 -30.90 15.94
C LEU A 307 -20.26 -32.26 16.47
N GLU A 308 -20.24 -32.49 17.77
CA GLU A 308 -20.80 -33.71 18.39
C GLU A 308 -22.31 -33.82 18.19
N GLY A 309 -23.03 -32.70 18.30
CA GLY A 309 -24.49 -32.67 18.12
C GLY A 309 -24.96 -32.95 16.70
N HIS A 310 -24.07 -32.87 15.69
CA HIS A 310 -24.38 -33.09 14.27
C HIS A 310 -23.94 -34.47 13.75
N LYS A 311 -23.39 -35.34 14.62
CA LYS A 311 -23.06 -36.74 14.30
C LYS A 311 -24.24 -37.71 14.48
N LYS A 312 -25.40 -37.23 14.93
CA LYS A 312 -26.64 -38.01 15.09
C LYS A 312 -27.60 -37.69 13.95
#